data_AF-A0A935UC54-F1
#
_entry.id   AF-A0A935UC54-F1
#
_cell.length_a   1.000
_cell.length_b   1.000
_cell.length_c   1.000
_cell.angle_alpha   90.00
_cell.angle_beta   90.00
_cell.angle_gamma   90.00
#
_symmetry.space_group_name_H-M   'P 1'
#
loop_
_entity.id
_entity.type
_entity.pdbx_description
1 polymer ?
#
loop_
_entity_poly.entity_id
_entity_poly.type
_entity_poly.pdbx_seq_one_letter_code
_entity_poly.pdbx_strand_id
1 'polypeptide(L)'
;MSGKAQYASVPGRETNILIQGAGHEWRKIRNGPVTFYGGIVLLVPLAILLVFFLAKGPIKVHDPLTGRQIERFTSVERIAHWTMGLSFVALAITGIVILFGKYVLLPVVGHAAFASLTVLSKNLHNFVGPLFIFALVIFITLFVKDNIPKSYDSAWLGKFGGMFSGEHVASGKFNAGEKVLFWSLVVGLCTVISITGLILNFPNWNQGREAMQLANLIHGICAILAMAMACFHIYLGTVGMEGALKAMKTGYVDETWAKEHHEYWYDEVKAGKRPEKFVAGSTQPAAGD
;
A
#
# COMPACT_ATOMS: atom_id res chain seq x y z
N MET A 1 4.98 -1.45 -38.52
CA MET A 1 4.96 -0.65 -39.76
C MET A 1 3.77 0.32 -39.67
N SER A 2 3.85 1.65 -39.81
CA SER A 2 4.91 2.58 -40.25
C SER A 2 4.67 3.92 -39.51
N GLY A 3 5.65 4.42 -38.76
CA GLY A 3 5.65 5.77 -38.17
C GLY A 3 6.13 6.85 -39.14
N LYS A 4 6.00 6.63 -40.46
CA LYS A 4 6.41 7.60 -41.48
C LYS A 4 5.45 8.78 -41.48
N ALA A 5 6.01 9.98 -41.50
CA ALA A 5 5.26 11.22 -41.66
C ALA A 5 4.40 11.15 -42.94
N GLN A 6 3.12 11.47 -42.81
CA GLN A 6 2.11 11.62 -43.87
C GLN A 6 1.50 13.01 -43.74
N TYR A 7 1.16 13.71 -44.81
CA TYR A 7 0.74 15.11 -44.68
C TYR A 7 -0.56 15.30 -43.87
N ALA A 8 -0.53 16.21 -42.90
CA ALA A 8 -1.67 16.71 -42.14
C ALA A 8 -1.57 18.24 -41.99
N SER A 9 -2.66 18.95 -42.28
CA SER A 9 -2.75 20.41 -42.17
C SER A 9 -2.98 20.92 -40.74
N VAL A 10 -3.24 20.01 -39.79
CA VAL A 10 -3.51 20.35 -38.39
C VAL A 10 -2.19 20.41 -37.62
N PRO A 11 -1.78 21.58 -37.10
CA PRO A 11 -0.57 21.71 -36.31
C PRO A 11 -0.72 21.04 -34.94
N GLY A 12 0.33 20.34 -34.50
CA GLY A 12 0.40 19.64 -33.21
C GLY A 12 1.67 18.78 -33.05
N ARG A 13 1.90 18.20 -31.86
CA ARG A 13 3.14 17.43 -31.57
C ARG A 13 3.37 16.23 -32.46
N GLU A 14 2.28 15.68 -32.97
CA GLU A 14 2.27 14.50 -33.82
C GLU A 14 1.66 14.83 -35.18
N THR A 15 1.87 16.08 -35.64
CA THR A 15 1.58 16.46 -37.03
C THR A 15 2.24 15.43 -37.93
N ASN A 16 1.48 14.94 -38.89
CA ASN A 16 1.88 13.93 -39.85
C ASN A 16 1.97 12.47 -39.35
N ILE A 17 1.59 12.14 -38.11
CA ILE A 17 1.54 10.75 -37.62
C ILE A 17 0.11 10.21 -37.72
N LEU A 18 -0.22 9.55 -38.84
CA LEU A 18 -1.57 9.02 -39.10
C LEU A 18 -1.78 7.58 -38.60
N ILE A 19 -0.70 6.80 -38.45
CA ILE A 19 -0.74 5.41 -37.99
C ILE A 19 -0.04 5.29 -36.63
N GLN A 20 -0.78 4.85 -35.61
CA GLN A 20 -0.30 4.70 -34.24
C GLN A 20 -0.04 3.24 -33.86
N GLY A 21 1.06 2.67 -34.38
CA GLY A 21 1.47 1.30 -34.06
C GLY A 21 1.77 1.09 -32.57
N ALA A 22 2.43 2.06 -31.93
CA ALA A 22 2.73 2.02 -30.49
C ALA A 22 1.45 1.96 -29.64
N GLY A 23 0.42 2.73 -30.01
CA GLY A 23 -0.88 2.68 -29.33
C GLY A 23 -1.57 1.32 -29.44
N HIS A 24 -1.40 0.63 -30.57
CA HIS A 24 -1.93 -0.73 -30.74
C HIS A 24 -1.23 -1.74 -29.82
N GLU A 25 0.10 -1.68 -29.73
CA GLU A 25 0.88 -2.56 -28.86
C GLU A 25 0.65 -2.26 -27.38
N TRP A 26 0.59 -0.98 -26.99
CA TRP A 26 0.15 -0.56 -25.66
C TRP A 26 -1.20 -1.18 -25.28
N ARG A 27 -2.19 -1.09 -26.17
CA ARG A 27 -3.54 -1.64 -25.93
C ARG A 27 -3.52 -3.15 -25.75
N LYS A 28 -2.76 -3.88 -26.58
CA LYS A 28 -2.57 -5.33 -26.45
C LYS A 28 -1.95 -5.70 -25.10
N ILE A 29 -0.89 -5.01 -24.70
CA ILE A 29 -0.19 -5.27 -23.44
C ILE A 29 -1.10 -4.97 -22.24
N ARG A 30 -1.74 -3.80 -22.24
CA ARG A 30 -2.65 -3.36 -21.17
C ARG A 30 -3.83 -4.30 -21.00
N ASN A 31 -4.53 -4.61 -22.09
CA ASN A 31 -5.78 -5.38 -22.05
C ASN A 31 -5.57 -6.90 -22.03
N GLY A 32 -4.38 -7.37 -22.41
CA GLY A 32 -3.99 -8.78 -22.34
C GLY A 32 -3.15 -9.03 -21.07
N PRO A 33 -1.82 -9.12 -21.18
CA PRO A 33 -0.93 -9.49 -20.07
C PRO A 33 -1.17 -8.73 -18.76
N VAL A 34 -1.24 -7.38 -18.80
CA VAL A 34 -1.38 -6.59 -17.57
C VAL A 34 -2.71 -6.87 -16.88
N THR A 35 -3.81 -6.96 -17.64
CA THR A 35 -5.12 -7.28 -17.07
C THR A 35 -5.14 -8.73 -16.56
N PHE A 36 -4.72 -9.70 -17.38
CA PHE A 36 -4.81 -11.11 -17.00
C PHE A 36 -3.92 -11.47 -15.80
N TYR A 37 -2.60 -11.22 -15.91
CA TYR A 37 -1.68 -11.49 -14.81
C TYR A 37 -1.91 -10.54 -13.63
N GLY A 38 -2.36 -9.31 -13.89
CA GLY A 38 -2.75 -8.39 -12.83
C GLY A 38 -3.87 -8.93 -11.96
N GLY A 39 -4.91 -9.52 -12.57
CA GLY A 39 -5.98 -10.20 -11.83
C GLY A 39 -5.44 -11.33 -10.95
N ILE A 40 -4.53 -12.16 -11.48
CA ILE A 40 -3.89 -13.24 -10.72
C ILE A 40 -3.09 -12.67 -9.53
N VAL A 41 -2.27 -11.65 -9.75
CA VAL A 41 -1.44 -11.01 -8.72
C VAL A 41 -2.28 -10.37 -7.61
N LEU A 42 -3.51 -9.95 -7.89
CA LEU A 42 -4.42 -9.46 -6.85
C LEU A 42 -5.12 -10.58 -6.09
N LEU A 43 -5.52 -11.66 -6.77
CA LEU A 43 -6.27 -12.75 -6.15
C LEU A 43 -5.38 -13.72 -5.35
N VAL A 44 -4.16 -13.99 -5.80
CA VAL A 44 -3.25 -14.96 -5.16
C VAL A 44 -2.87 -14.55 -3.73
N PRO A 45 -2.43 -13.31 -3.43
CA PRO A 45 -2.18 -12.88 -2.06
C PRO A 45 -3.40 -13.02 -1.15
N LEU A 46 -4.59 -12.66 -1.63
CA LEU A 46 -5.82 -12.80 -0.86
C LEU A 46 -6.12 -14.27 -0.54
N ALA A 47 -5.95 -15.17 -1.52
CA ALA A 47 -6.12 -16.60 -1.31
C ALA A 47 -5.08 -17.17 -0.32
N ILE A 48 -3.82 -16.78 -0.45
CA ILE A 48 -2.75 -17.19 0.48
C ILE A 48 -3.06 -16.74 1.91
N LEU A 49 -3.45 -15.46 2.07
CA LEU A 49 -3.79 -14.90 3.38
C LEU A 49 -5.02 -15.57 3.98
N LEU A 50 -6.04 -15.88 3.17
CA LEU A 50 -7.21 -16.63 3.63
C LEU A 50 -6.83 -18.03 4.11
N VAL A 51 -6.06 -18.77 3.31
CA VAL A 51 -5.60 -20.12 3.69
C VAL A 51 -4.75 -20.06 4.95
N PHE A 52 -3.84 -19.09 5.05
CA PHE A 52 -3.00 -18.90 6.22
C PHE A 52 -3.84 -18.60 7.47
N PHE A 53 -4.82 -17.70 7.38
CA PHE A 53 -5.72 -17.38 8.49
C PHE A 53 -6.53 -18.59 8.94
N LEU A 54 -7.08 -19.38 8.00
CA LEU A 54 -7.83 -20.59 8.32
C LEU A 54 -6.94 -21.67 8.95
N ALA A 55 -5.66 -21.74 8.59
CA ALA A 55 -4.73 -22.76 9.08
C ALA A 55 -4.05 -22.39 10.41
N LYS A 56 -3.72 -21.11 10.63
CA LYS A 56 -2.91 -20.65 11.78
C LYS A 56 -3.65 -19.69 12.71
N GLY A 57 -4.67 -18.99 12.23
CA GLY A 57 -5.35 -17.94 12.97
C GLY A 57 -4.48 -16.69 13.18
N PRO A 58 -4.90 -15.78 14.08
CA PRO A 58 -4.12 -14.60 14.45
C PRO A 58 -2.84 -14.97 15.23
N ILE A 59 -1.76 -14.23 14.99
CA ILE A 59 -0.56 -14.25 15.84
C ILE A 59 -0.92 -13.58 17.16
N LYS A 60 -0.91 -14.37 18.23
CA LYS A 60 -1.28 -13.92 19.59
C LYS A 60 -0.05 -13.49 20.37
N VAL A 61 -0.28 -12.64 21.38
CA VAL A 61 0.72 -12.36 22.41
C VAL A 61 0.81 -13.59 23.33
N HIS A 62 2.03 -14.04 23.62
CA HIS A 62 2.25 -15.27 24.38
C HIS A 62 2.12 -15.04 25.89
N ASP A 63 2.65 -13.92 26.37
CA ASP A 63 2.62 -13.55 27.78
C ASP A 63 1.38 -12.70 28.13
N PRO A 64 0.89 -12.74 29.38
CA PRO A 64 -0.20 -11.88 29.83
C PRO A 64 0.13 -10.38 29.67
N LEU A 65 -0.87 -9.60 29.26
CA LEU A 65 -0.75 -8.14 29.18
C LEU A 65 -0.66 -7.55 30.59
N THR A 66 0.25 -6.60 30.81
CA THR A 66 0.44 -6.00 32.15
C THR A 66 -0.46 -4.79 32.40
N GLY A 67 -1.07 -4.23 31.36
CA GLY A 67 -1.84 -3.00 31.41
C GLY A 67 -0.97 -1.73 31.42
N ARG A 68 0.37 -1.87 31.55
CA ARG A 68 1.30 -0.76 31.39
C ARG A 68 1.56 -0.55 29.90
N GLN A 69 1.28 0.65 29.41
CA GLN A 69 1.31 0.94 27.98
C GLN A 69 2.48 1.83 27.60
N ILE A 70 2.85 1.79 26.32
CA ILE A 70 3.83 2.68 25.68
C ILE A 70 3.14 3.38 24.51
N GLU A 71 3.31 4.70 24.40
CA GLU A 71 2.89 5.43 23.20
C GLU A 71 3.79 5.02 22.03
N ARG A 72 3.29 4.16 21.14
CA ARG A 72 4.00 3.71 19.94
C ARG A 72 3.87 4.72 18.79
N PHE A 73 2.69 5.32 18.66
CA PHE A 73 2.37 6.27 17.60
C PHE A 73 1.64 7.48 18.15
N THR A 74 2.19 8.66 17.90
CA THR A 74 1.59 9.96 18.18
C THR A 74 0.31 10.17 17.36
N SER A 75 -0.53 11.12 17.78
CA SER A 75 -1.75 11.46 17.03
C SER A 75 -1.46 11.93 15.60
N VAL A 76 -0.34 12.64 15.38
CA VAL A 76 0.08 13.10 14.04
C VAL A 76 0.43 11.92 13.15
N GLU A 77 1.24 10.97 13.65
CA GLU A 77 1.60 9.74 12.93
C GLU A 77 0.35 8.92 12.55
N ARG A 78 -0.62 8.79 13.48
CA ARG A 78 -1.88 8.07 13.21
C ARG A 78 -2.73 8.77 12.16
N ILE A 79 -2.90 10.10 12.25
CA ILE A 79 -3.67 10.86 11.27
C ILE A 79 -3.02 10.75 9.89
N ALA A 80 -1.70 10.89 9.79
CA ALA A 80 -0.96 10.71 8.54
C ALA A 80 -1.18 9.31 7.96
N HIS A 81 -1.08 8.26 8.79
CA HIS A 81 -1.33 6.89 8.38
C HIS A 81 -2.77 6.68 7.88
N TRP A 82 -3.78 7.09 8.64
CA TRP A 82 -5.18 6.90 8.24
C TRP A 82 -5.53 7.71 6.99
N THR A 83 -4.99 8.91 6.84
CA THR A 83 -5.18 9.73 5.63
C THR A 83 -4.57 9.03 4.41
N MET A 84 -3.33 8.53 4.53
CA MET A 84 -2.67 7.80 3.45
C MET A 84 -3.37 6.46 3.14
N GLY A 85 -3.72 5.69 4.17
CA GLY A 85 -4.36 4.38 4.01
C GLY A 85 -5.75 4.47 3.39
N LEU A 86 -6.59 5.41 3.85
CA LEU A 86 -7.94 5.59 3.31
C LEU A 86 -7.92 6.14 1.88
N SER A 87 -7.04 7.09 1.58
CA SER A 87 -6.86 7.57 0.20
C SER A 87 -6.32 6.47 -0.72
N PHE A 88 -5.36 5.65 -0.26
CA PHE A 88 -4.88 4.48 -0.99
C PHE A 88 -6.02 3.51 -1.30
N VAL A 89 -6.86 3.15 -0.31
CA VAL A 89 -7.99 2.23 -0.51
C VAL A 89 -9.00 2.80 -1.52
N ALA A 90 -9.33 4.08 -1.42
CA ALA A 90 -10.20 4.73 -2.40
C ALA A 90 -9.63 4.69 -3.82
N LEU A 91 -8.32 4.97 -3.97
CA LEU A 91 -7.60 4.89 -5.25
C LEU A 91 -7.52 3.45 -5.78
N ALA A 92 -7.29 2.47 -4.91
CA ALA A 92 -7.24 1.05 -5.26
C ALA A 92 -8.59 0.57 -5.80
N ILE A 93 -9.69 0.85 -5.09
CA ILE A 93 -11.04 0.46 -5.52
C ILE A 93 -11.39 1.10 -6.87
N THR A 94 -11.18 2.41 -7.00
CA THR A 94 -11.47 3.11 -8.26
C THR A 94 -10.55 2.65 -9.40
N GLY A 95 -9.28 2.37 -9.12
CA GLY A 95 -8.33 1.81 -10.07
C GLY A 95 -8.72 0.42 -10.57
N ILE A 96 -9.23 -0.45 -9.68
CA ILE A 96 -9.77 -1.76 -10.05
C ILE A 96 -10.97 -1.60 -11.00
N VAL A 97 -11.90 -0.67 -10.71
CA VAL A 97 -13.03 -0.38 -11.60
C VAL A 97 -12.55 0.09 -12.97
N ILE A 98 -11.57 1.00 -13.02
CA ILE A 98 -11.02 1.56 -14.28
C ILE A 98 -10.29 0.49 -15.11
N LEU A 99 -9.54 -0.40 -14.47
CA LEU A 99 -8.72 -1.40 -15.14
C LEU A 99 -9.53 -2.65 -15.54
N PHE A 100 -10.31 -3.21 -14.62
CA PHE A 100 -11.01 -4.48 -14.78
C PHE A 100 -12.50 -4.35 -15.07
N GLY A 101 -13.11 -3.21 -14.74
CA GLY A 101 -14.57 -3.07 -14.70
C GLY A 101 -15.27 -3.41 -16.03
N LYS A 102 -14.63 -3.13 -17.17
CA LYS A 102 -15.18 -3.51 -18.48
C LYS A 102 -15.36 -5.03 -18.65
N TYR A 103 -14.44 -5.82 -18.09
CA TYR A 103 -14.45 -7.28 -18.24
C TYR A 103 -15.29 -7.97 -17.17
N VAL A 104 -15.36 -7.40 -15.97
CA VAL A 104 -15.94 -8.08 -14.81
C VAL A 104 -17.27 -7.45 -14.36
N LEU A 105 -17.39 -6.12 -14.39
CA LEU A 105 -18.56 -5.40 -13.88
C LEU A 105 -19.60 -5.14 -14.98
N LEU A 106 -19.17 -4.66 -16.15
CA LEU A 106 -20.09 -4.31 -17.25
C LEU A 106 -21.01 -5.46 -17.67
N PRO A 107 -20.56 -6.72 -17.81
CA PRO A 107 -21.45 -7.84 -18.12
C PRO A 107 -22.52 -8.11 -17.05
N VAL A 108 -22.28 -7.71 -15.80
CA VAL A 108 -23.16 -7.99 -14.65
C VAL A 108 -24.18 -6.86 -14.44
N VAL A 109 -23.74 -5.60 -14.51
CA VAL A 109 -24.58 -4.43 -14.16
C VAL A 109 -25.15 -3.69 -15.38
N GLY A 110 -24.68 -4.01 -16.58
CA GLY A 110 -25.11 -3.35 -17.82
C GLY A 110 -24.47 -1.97 -18.06
N HIS A 111 -24.67 -1.45 -19.27
CA HIS A 111 -23.97 -0.24 -19.77
C HIS A 111 -24.28 1.03 -18.97
N ALA A 112 -25.55 1.27 -18.62
CA ALA A 112 -25.96 2.50 -17.95
C ALA A 112 -25.35 2.60 -16.54
N ALA A 113 -25.47 1.56 -15.72
CA ALA A 113 -24.89 1.53 -14.38
C ALA A 113 -23.36 1.58 -14.42
N PHE A 114 -22.74 0.83 -15.35
CA PHE A 114 -21.29 0.85 -15.51
C PHE A 114 -20.75 2.23 -15.92
N ALA A 115 -21.45 2.95 -16.80
CA ALA A 115 -21.06 4.29 -17.20
C ALA A 115 -21.04 5.25 -16.00
N SER A 116 -22.11 5.29 -15.20
CA SER A 116 -22.17 6.13 -14.00
C SER A 116 -21.09 5.77 -12.98
N LEU A 117 -20.89 4.47 -12.73
CA LEU A 117 -19.86 3.99 -11.81
C LEU A 117 -18.44 4.36 -12.28
N THR A 118 -18.17 4.26 -13.58
CA THR A 118 -16.86 4.58 -14.16
C THR A 118 -16.59 6.08 -14.13
N VAL A 119 -17.60 6.92 -14.38
CA VAL A 119 -17.48 8.38 -14.25
C VAL A 119 -17.17 8.77 -12.81
N LEU A 120 -17.93 8.23 -11.84
CA LEU A 120 -17.68 8.46 -10.42
C LEU A 120 -16.27 8.00 -10.04
N SER A 121 -15.89 6.78 -10.42
CA SER A 121 -14.59 6.20 -10.09
C SER A 121 -13.45 7.02 -10.66
N LYS A 122 -13.52 7.43 -11.93
CA LYS A 122 -12.51 8.30 -12.56
C LYS A 122 -12.37 9.63 -11.84
N ASN A 123 -13.49 10.28 -11.52
CA ASN A 123 -13.46 11.59 -10.84
C ASN A 123 -12.87 11.45 -9.43
N LEU A 124 -13.33 10.48 -8.65
CA LEU A 124 -12.75 10.19 -7.32
C LEU A 124 -11.26 9.88 -7.43
N HIS A 125 -10.84 9.05 -8.39
CA HIS A 125 -9.44 8.70 -8.58
C HIS A 125 -8.58 9.94 -8.85
N ASN A 126 -9.04 10.82 -9.74
CA ASN A 126 -8.31 12.03 -10.14
C ASN A 126 -8.23 13.07 -9.01
N PHE A 127 -9.27 13.20 -8.17
CA PHE A 127 -9.29 14.17 -7.07
C PHE A 127 -8.65 13.66 -5.77
N VAL A 128 -8.73 12.35 -5.50
CA VAL A 128 -8.07 11.74 -4.33
C VAL A 128 -6.57 11.56 -4.57
N GLY A 129 -6.15 11.41 -5.83
CA GLY A 129 -4.73 11.27 -6.20
C GLY A 129 -3.83 12.36 -5.58
N PRO A 130 -4.10 13.66 -5.78
CA PRO A 130 -3.33 14.74 -5.16
C PRO A 130 -3.29 14.68 -3.62
N LEU A 131 -4.40 14.31 -2.97
CA LEU A 131 -4.43 14.12 -1.51
C LEU A 131 -3.50 12.97 -1.08
N PHE A 132 -3.51 11.85 -1.80
CA PHE A 132 -2.61 10.73 -1.54
C PHE A 132 -1.14 11.12 -1.69
N ILE A 133 -0.80 11.90 -2.73
CA ILE A 133 0.58 12.38 -2.96
C ILE A 133 1.04 13.25 -1.78
N PHE A 134 0.19 14.17 -1.33
CA PHE A 134 0.49 15.01 -0.16
C PHE A 134 0.68 14.17 1.11
N ALA A 135 -0.24 13.22 1.35
CA ALA A 135 -0.16 12.31 2.49
C ALA A 135 1.09 11.42 2.43
N LEU A 136 1.49 10.96 1.24
CA LEU A 136 2.69 10.15 1.01
C LEU A 136 3.97 10.90 1.45
N VAL A 137 4.12 12.17 1.07
CA VAL A 137 5.28 12.97 1.44
C VAL A 137 5.36 13.12 2.97
N ILE A 138 4.24 13.46 3.62
CA ILE A 138 4.18 13.56 5.09
C ILE A 138 4.47 12.20 5.75
N PHE A 139 3.92 11.12 5.22
CA PHE A 139 4.14 9.79 5.78
C PHE A 139 5.62 9.41 5.72
N ILE A 140 6.28 9.61 4.57
CA ILE A 140 7.70 9.34 4.42
C ILE A 140 8.51 10.17 5.42
N THR A 141 8.25 11.47 5.56
CA THR A 141 9.03 12.32 6.48
C THR A 141 8.89 11.92 7.94
N LEU A 142 7.68 11.52 8.37
CA LEU A 142 7.44 11.07 9.74
C LEU A 142 8.09 9.72 10.05
N PHE A 143 8.03 8.76 9.11
CA PHE A 143 8.38 7.36 9.38
C PHE A 143 9.78 6.94 8.89
N VAL A 144 10.44 7.72 8.02
CA VAL A 144 11.71 7.32 7.40
C VAL A 144 12.80 7.01 8.42
N LYS A 145 12.93 7.80 9.49
CA LYS A 145 14.01 7.65 10.48
C LYS A 145 13.95 6.29 11.18
N ASP A 146 12.76 5.85 11.57
CA ASP A 146 12.55 4.56 12.25
C ASP A 146 12.59 3.37 11.27
N ASN A 147 12.53 3.62 9.96
CA ASN A 147 12.56 2.58 8.91
C ASN A 147 13.92 2.40 8.23
N ILE A 148 14.98 3.05 8.72
CA ILE A 148 16.34 2.82 8.21
C ILE A 148 16.78 1.39 8.53
N PRO A 149 17.25 0.59 7.54
CA PRO A 149 17.76 -0.75 7.78
C PRO A 149 18.89 -0.77 8.82
N LYS A 150 18.88 -1.77 9.68
CA LYS A 150 19.84 -2.02 10.76
C LYS A 150 20.49 -3.38 10.56
N SER A 151 21.66 -3.57 11.18
CA SER A 151 22.44 -4.81 11.04
C SER A 151 21.69 -6.07 11.46
N TYR A 152 20.73 -5.97 12.40
CA TYR A 152 19.91 -7.09 12.86
C TYR A 152 18.76 -7.47 11.90
N ASP A 153 18.43 -6.64 10.92
CA ASP A 153 17.26 -6.88 10.05
C ASP A 153 17.47 -8.10 9.13
N SER A 154 18.71 -8.41 8.75
CA SER A 154 19.02 -9.59 7.94
C SER A 154 18.73 -10.89 8.67
N ALA A 155 19.04 -10.95 9.98
CA ALA A 155 18.70 -12.08 10.83
C ALA A 155 17.18 -12.24 10.97
N TRP A 156 16.46 -11.12 11.12
CA TRP A 156 14.99 -11.13 11.15
C TRP A 156 14.39 -11.66 9.85
N LEU A 157 14.88 -11.19 8.69
CA LEU A 157 14.43 -11.66 7.38
C LEU A 157 14.73 -13.14 7.16
N GLY A 158 15.94 -13.60 7.50
CA GLY A 158 16.34 -15.01 7.36
C GLY A 158 15.49 -15.98 8.18
N LYS A 159 14.87 -15.49 9.26
CA LYS A 159 13.96 -16.27 10.11
C LYS A 159 12.48 -15.93 9.91
N PHE A 160 12.15 -15.02 8.99
CA PHE A 160 10.79 -14.50 8.79
C PHE A 160 10.13 -14.04 10.10
N GLY A 161 10.90 -13.41 10.99
CA GLY A 161 10.44 -12.98 12.31
C GLY A 161 9.95 -14.11 13.22
N GLY A 162 10.36 -15.35 12.95
CA GLY A 162 9.90 -16.52 13.70
C GLY A 162 8.49 -16.99 13.34
N MET A 163 7.84 -16.41 12.33
CA MET A 163 6.44 -16.68 11.99
C MET A 163 6.12 -18.16 11.78
N PHE A 164 7.08 -18.94 11.27
CA PHE A 164 6.91 -20.38 11.02
C PHE A 164 7.53 -21.28 12.08
N SER A 165 8.57 -20.81 12.78
CA SER A 165 9.30 -21.60 13.80
C SER A 165 8.77 -21.39 15.22
N GLY A 166 8.05 -20.30 15.48
CA GLY A 166 7.70 -19.84 16.83
C GLY A 166 8.88 -19.26 17.61
N GLU A 167 10.06 -19.14 16.98
CA GLU A 167 11.24 -18.57 17.63
C GLU A 167 11.06 -17.07 17.83
N HIS A 168 11.36 -16.56 19.02
CA HIS A 168 11.41 -15.12 19.25
C HIS A 168 12.61 -14.51 18.50
N VAL A 169 12.33 -13.53 17.62
CA VAL A 169 13.36 -12.82 16.85
C VAL A 169 13.26 -11.32 17.11
N ALA A 170 14.21 -10.80 17.89
CA ALA A 170 14.28 -9.41 18.29
C ALA A 170 14.20 -8.43 17.10
N SER A 171 13.50 -7.31 17.29
CA SER A 171 13.32 -6.30 16.25
C SER A 171 13.27 -4.88 16.83
N GLY A 172 13.51 -3.87 16.00
CA GLY A 172 13.39 -2.45 16.37
C GLY A 172 11.93 -1.98 16.36
N LYS A 173 11.71 -0.65 16.36
CA LYS A 173 10.33 -0.09 16.38
C LYS A 173 9.50 -0.61 15.21
N PHE A 174 10.14 -0.70 14.04
CA PHE A 174 9.66 -1.46 12.91
C PHE A 174 10.55 -2.68 12.70
N ASN A 175 9.94 -3.84 12.47
CA ASN A 175 10.64 -5.06 12.11
C ASN A 175 11.10 -5.01 10.64
N ALA A 176 11.91 -5.97 10.21
CA ALA A 176 12.47 -5.94 8.87
C ALA A 176 11.41 -6.09 7.76
N GLY A 177 10.31 -6.82 8.01
CA GLY A 177 9.18 -6.91 7.08
C GLY A 177 8.45 -5.58 6.90
N GLU A 178 8.21 -4.85 8.00
CA GLU A 178 7.65 -3.50 7.98
C GLU A 178 8.58 -2.52 7.23
N LYS A 179 9.89 -2.62 7.44
CA LYS A 179 10.88 -1.80 6.70
C LYS A 179 10.89 -2.12 5.21
N VAL A 180 10.77 -3.40 4.83
CA VAL A 180 10.62 -3.80 3.42
C VAL A 180 9.37 -3.14 2.83
N LEU A 181 8.23 -3.18 3.51
CA LEU A 181 7.02 -2.49 3.07
C LEU A 181 7.22 -0.98 2.95
N PHE A 182 7.89 -0.34 3.92
CA PHE A 182 8.19 1.09 3.84
C PHE A 182 9.00 1.44 2.57
N TRP A 183 10.11 0.73 2.31
CA TRP A 183 10.96 1.08 1.17
C TRP A 183 10.39 0.67 -0.18
N SER A 184 9.79 -0.53 -0.27
CA SER A 184 9.30 -1.06 -1.55
C SER A 184 7.90 -0.53 -1.89
N LEU A 185 6.93 -0.64 -0.98
CA LEU A 185 5.56 -0.19 -1.22
C LEU A 185 5.47 1.33 -1.11
N VAL A 186 5.85 1.92 0.03
CA VAL A 186 5.64 3.35 0.28
C VAL A 186 6.61 4.21 -0.54
N VAL A 187 7.92 4.03 -0.39
CA VAL A 187 8.90 4.87 -1.10
C VAL A 187 9.00 4.50 -2.58
N GLY A 188 9.02 3.21 -2.91
CA GLY A 188 9.15 2.76 -4.30
C GLY A 188 7.86 2.90 -5.11
N LEU A 189 6.93 1.96 -4.91
CA LEU A 189 5.75 1.81 -5.75
C LEU A 189 4.83 3.04 -5.68
N CYS A 190 4.49 3.52 -4.48
CA CYS A 190 3.59 4.66 -4.33
C CYS A 190 4.16 5.96 -4.92
N THR A 191 5.48 6.16 -4.89
CA THR A 191 6.11 7.31 -5.57
C THR A 191 6.02 7.18 -7.09
N VAL A 192 6.29 5.99 -7.64
CA VAL A 192 6.17 5.75 -9.09
C VAL A 192 4.72 5.93 -9.55
N ILE A 193 3.74 5.40 -8.81
CA ILE A 193 2.31 5.58 -9.06
C ILE A 193 1.95 7.06 -9.01
N SER A 194 2.47 7.82 -8.03
CA SER A 194 2.23 9.25 -7.89
C SER A 194 2.73 10.05 -9.09
N ILE A 195 3.98 9.82 -9.51
CA ILE A 195 4.60 10.51 -10.65
C ILE A 195 3.84 10.18 -11.94
N THR A 196 3.62 8.89 -12.20
CA THR A 196 2.88 8.46 -13.40
C THR A 196 1.43 8.91 -13.38
N GLY A 197 0.79 8.97 -12.21
CA GLY A 197 -0.57 9.49 -12.04
C GLY A 197 -0.68 10.99 -12.36
N LEU A 198 0.30 11.79 -11.94
CA LEU A 198 0.39 13.21 -12.32
C LEU A 198 0.55 13.37 -13.84
N ILE A 199 1.43 12.58 -14.46
CA ILE A 199 1.57 12.55 -15.93
C ILE A 199 0.21 12.25 -16.57
N LEU A 200 -0.52 11.24 -16.10
CA LEU A 200 -1.81 10.86 -16.67
C LEU A 200 -2.91 11.91 -16.46
N ASN A 201 -2.90 12.63 -15.34
CA ASN A 201 -3.93 13.61 -14.99
C ASN A 201 -3.73 14.96 -15.70
N PHE A 202 -2.49 15.30 -16.09
CA PHE A 202 -2.14 16.58 -16.70
C PHE A 202 -1.60 16.43 -18.13
N PRO A 203 -2.43 15.98 -19.11
CA PRO A 203 -2.02 15.82 -20.52
C PRO A 203 -1.61 17.12 -21.23
N ASN A 204 -1.74 18.27 -20.56
CA ASN A 204 -1.61 19.60 -21.14
C ASN A 204 -0.19 20.16 -21.11
N TRP A 205 0.79 19.47 -20.50
CA TRP A 205 2.17 19.94 -20.41
C TRP A 205 3.01 19.72 -21.66
N ASN A 206 2.37 19.63 -22.83
CA ASN A 206 3.07 19.27 -24.05
C ASN A 206 3.79 17.93 -23.77
N GLN A 207 3.05 16.83 -23.58
CA GLN A 207 3.60 15.47 -23.48
C GLN A 207 3.02 14.61 -24.63
N GLY A 208 3.84 13.74 -25.22
CA GLY A 208 3.44 12.94 -26.39
C GLY A 208 2.56 11.75 -26.02
N ARG A 209 1.86 11.14 -26.99
CA ARG A 209 0.99 9.97 -26.71
C ARG A 209 1.79 8.78 -26.18
N GLU A 210 3.03 8.60 -26.63
CA GLU A 210 3.92 7.53 -26.15
C GLU A 210 4.22 7.65 -24.64
N ALA A 211 4.53 8.85 -24.16
CA ALA A 211 4.77 9.10 -22.73
C ALA A 211 3.53 8.76 -21.89
N MET A 212 2.33 9.13 -22.37
CA MET A 212 1.06 8.80 -21.73
C MET A 212 0.80 7.29 -21.69
N GLN A 213 1.10 6.58 -22.79
CA GLN A 213 0.94 5.13 -22.89
C GLN A 213 1.89 4.40 -21.93
N LEU A 214 3.16 4.82 -21.89
CA LEU A 214 4.15 4.25 -20.99
C LEU A 214 3.81 4.53 -19.53
N ALA A 215 3.46 5.78 -19.19
CA ALA A 215 3.00 6.13 -17.86
C ALA A 215 1.78 5.29 -17.44
N ASN A 216 0.84 5.04 -18.36
CA ASN A 216 -0.32 4.20 -18.07
C ASN A 216 0.05 2.75 -17.74
N LEU A 217 0.99 2.15 -18.49
CA LEU A 217 1.45 0.79 -18.22
C LEU A 217 2.19 0.70 -16.88
N ILE A 218 3.14 1.61 -16.65
CA ILE A 218 3.92 1.64 -15.41
C ILE A 218 2.98 1.86 -14.22
N HIS A 219 2.06 2.82 -14.32
CA HIS A 219 1.07 3.11 -13.28
C HIS A 219 0.23 1.88 -12.94
N GLY A 220 -0.32 1.20 -13.96
CA GLY A 220 -1.15 0.01 -13.76
C GLY A 220 -0.38 -1.15 -13.11
N ILE A 221 0.84 -1.44 -13.60
CA ILE A 221 1.68 -2.53 -13.05
C ILE A 221 2.08 -2.22 -11.60
N CYS A 222 2.58 -1.01 -11.33
CA CYS A 222 2.97 -0.63 -9.98
C CYS A 222 1.77 -0.59 -9.03
N ALA A 223 0.60 -0.14 -9.48
CA ALA A 223 -0.62 -0.12 -8.66
C ALA A 223 -1.07 -1.55 -8.28
N ILE A 224 -1.01 -2.50 -9.22
CA ILE A 224 -1.31 -3.91 -8.94
C ILE A 224 -0.36 -4.47 -7.89
N LEU A 225 0.95 -4.26 -8.05
CA LEU A 225 1.96 -4.72 -7.10
C LEU A 225 1.77 -4.05 -5.73
N ALA A 226 1.47 -2.76 -5.71
CA ALA A 226 1.24 -2.01 -4.48
C ALA A 226 0.03 -2.55 -3.72
N MET A 227 -1.08 -2.81 -4.43
CA MET A 227 -2.27 -3.41 -3.83
C MET A 227 -1.97 -4.82 -3.27
N ALA A 228 -1.25 -5.65 -4.02
CA ALA A 228 -0.86 -6.98 -3.55
C ALA A 228 -0.04 -6.93 -2.26
N MET A 229 0.95 -6.03 -2.17
CA MET A 229 1.74 -5.83 -0.95
C MET A 229 0.92 -5.23 0.20
N ALA A 230 0.04 -4.28 -0.10
CA ALA A 230 -0.84 -3.67 0.89
C ALA A 230 -1.80 -4.69 1.52
N CYS A 231 -2.23 -5.74 0.78
CA CYS A 231 -3.04 -6.82 1.36
C CYS A 231 -2.34 -7.50 2.54
N PHE A 232 -1.04 -7.81 2.44
CA PHE A 232 -0.27 -8.39 3.54
C PHE A 232 -0.18 -7.44 4.74
N HIS A 233 0.06 -6.15 4.47
CA HIS A 233 0.10 -5.12 5.51
C HIS A 233 -1.25 -4.98 6.23
N ILE A 234 -2.36 -4.88 5.47
CA ILE A 234 -3.71 -4.78 6.02
C ILE A 234 -4.04 -6.02 6.84
N TYR A 235 -3.72 -7.21 6.35
CA TYR A 235 -3.93 -8.46 7.08
C TYR A 235 -3.21 -8.44 8.44
N LEU A 236 -1.88 -8.26 8.46
CA LEU A 236 -1.10 -8.25 9.70
C LEU A 236 -1.52 -7.09 10.62
N GLY A 237 -1.81 -5.92 10.07
CA GLY A 237 -2.23 -4.74 10.83
C GLY A 237 -3.66 -4.80 11.38
N THR A 238 -4.47 -5.79 10.99
CA THR A 238 -5.88 -5.90 11.42
C THR A 238 -6.20 -7.20 12.15
N VAL A 239 -6.26 -8.32 11.41
CA VAL A 239 -6.73 -9.62 11.89
C VAL A 239 -5.61 -10.63 12.06
N GLY A 240 -4.44 -10.37 11.46
CA GLY A 240 -3.31 -11.29 11.44
C GLY A 240 -2.40 -11.20 12.67
N MET A 241 -2.37 -10.07 13.37
CA MET A 241 -1.56 -9.85 14.57
C MET A 241 -2.38 -9.17 15.65
N GLU A 242 -2.43 -9.79 16.83
CA GLU A 242 -3.10 -9.25 18.00
C GLU A 242 -2.49 -7.91 18.42
N GLY A 243 -3.33 -6.96 18.84
CA GLY A 243 -2.88 -5.64 19.31
C GLY A 243 -2.48 -4.64 18.22
N ALA A 244 -2.13 -5.06 17.01
CA ALA A 244 -1.65 -4.19 15.94
C ALA A 244 -2.65 -3.09 15.55
N LEU A 245 -3.93 -3.44 15.36
CA LEU A 245 -4.98 -2.47 15.04
C LEU A 245 -5.24 -1.50 16.21
N LYS A 246 -5.15 -1.98 17.45
CA LYS A 246 -5.30 -1.14 18.65
C LYS A 246 -4.21 -0.08 18.68
N ALA A 247 -2.96 -0.45 18.38
CA ALA A 247 -1.84 0.47 18.27
C ALA A 247 -2.13 1.62 17.30
N MET A 248 -2.68 1.33 16.11
CA MET A 248 -2.98 2.35 15.10
C MET A 248 -4.26 3.16 15.36
N LYS A 249 -5.16 2.67 16.22
CA LYS A 249 -6.37 3.41 16.63
C LYS A 249 -6.08 4.34 17.80
N THR A 250 -5.42 3.84 18.85
CA THR A 250 -5.22 4.58 20.10
C THR A 250 -3.85 5.23 20.19
N GLY A 251 -2.84 4.67 19.52
CA GLY A 251 -1.44 5.07 19.64
C GLY A 251 -0.64 4.27 20.64
N TYR A 252 -1.29 3.39 21.40
CA TYR A 252 -0.68 2.71 22.54
C TYR A 252 -0.62 1.20 22.34
N VAL A 253 0.47 0.62 22.83
CA VAL A 253 0.66 -0.84 22.92
C VAL A 253 1.00 -1.22 24.35
N ASP A 254 0.61 -2.42 24.75
CA ASP A 254 1.03 -2.99 26.04
C ASP A 254 2.54 -3.26 26.03
N GLU A 255 3.18 -3.16 27.20
CA GLU A 255 4.62 -3.42 27.30
C GLU A 255 4.98 -4.87 26.96
N THR A 256 4.11 -5.84 27.27
CA THR A 256 4.31 -7.24 26.89
C THR A 256 4.35 -7.38 25.37
N TRP A 257 3.40 -6.75 24.68
CA TRP A 257 3.36 -6.74 23.22
C TRP A 257 4.62 -6.10 22.63
N ALA A 258 5.05 -4.96 23.19
CA ALA A 258 6.25 -4.24 22.77
C ALA A 258 7.51 -5.09 22.92
N LYS A 259 7.65 -5.80 24.04
CA LYS A 259 8.79 -6.67 24.33
C LYS A 259 8.84 -7.86 23.36
N GLU A 260 7.70 -8.48 23.09
CA GLU A 260 7.61 -9.68 22.24
C GLU A 260 7.82 -9.37 20.75
N HIS A 261 7.23 -8.28 20.25
CA HIS A 261 7.27 -7.98 18.81
C HIS A 261 8.42 -7.05 18.42
N HIS A 262 8.89 -6.23 19.37
CA HIS A 262 9.80 -5.11 19.14
C HIS A 262 10.82 -4.92 20.28
N GLU A 263 11.44 -6.02 20.72
CA GLU A 263 12.36 -6.08 21.87
C GLU A 263 13.38 -4.93 21.92
N TYR A 264 14.10 -4.68 20.82
CA TYR A 264 15.13 -3.62 20.81
C TYR A 264 14.53 -2.24 21.01
N TRP A 265 13.33 -1.99 20.48
CA TRP A 265 12.63 -0.72 20.72
C TRP A 265 12.15 -0.61 22.17
N TYR A 266 11.59 -1.69 22.72
CA TYR A 266 11.21 -1.74 24.13
C TYR A 266 12.39 -1.41 25.05
N ASP A 267 13.55 -2.03 24.82
CA ASP A 267 14.77 -1.81 25.59
C ASP A 267 15.29 -0.37 25.47
N GLU A 268 15.23 0.21 24.27
CA GLU A 268 15.59 1.62 24.04
C GLU A 268 14.68 2.59 24.81
N VAL A 269 13.37 2.35 24.82
CA VAL A 269 12.39 3.13 25.58
C VAL A 269 12.64 2.99 27.09
N LYS A 270 12.83 1.75 27.57
CA LYS A 270 13.15 1.47 28.98
C LYS A 270 14.45 2.13 29.43
N ALA A 271 15.44 2.20 28.55
CA ALA A 271 16.72 2.87 28.82
C ALA A 271 16.67 4.41 28.67
N GLY A 272 15.51 5.00 28.34
CA GLY A 272 15.38 6.45 28.15
C GLY A 272 16.10 6.99 26.91
N LYS A 273 16.45 6.13 25.95
CA LYS A 273 17.11 6.51 24.69
C LYS A 273 16.12 7.00 23.63
N ARG A 274 14.83 6.92 23.94
CA ARG A 274 13.72 7.25 23.05
C ARG A 274 12.71 8.17 23.75
N PRO A 275 12.03 9.06 22.99
CA PRO A 275 11.07 10.01 23.55
C PRO A 275 9.76 9.36 24.03
N GLU A 276 9.41 8.18 23.51
CA GLU A 276 8.23 7.42 23.92
C GLU A 276 8.29 7.10 25.42
N LYS A 277 7.15 7.19 26.13
CA LYS A 277 7.09 6.98 27.59
C LYS A 277 6.11 5.88 27.96
N PHE A 278 6.38 5.24 29.09
CA PHE A 278 5.42 4.36 29.75
C PHE A 278 4.30 5.19 30.38
N VAL A 279 3.07 4.76 30.17
CA VAL A 279 1.86 5.33 30.76
C VAL A 279 1.07 4.21 31.45
N ALA A 280 0.42 4.54 32.57
CA ALA A 280 -0.56 3.63 33.15
C ALA A 280 -1.71 3.50 32.15
N GLY A 281 -2.03 2.28 31.71
CA GLY A 281 -3.20 2.06 30.88
C GLY A 281 -4.46 2.48 31.62
N SER A 282 -5.44 3.05 30.93
CA SER A 282 -6.80 3.05 31.43
C SER A 282 -7.22 1.58 31.55
N THR A 283 -7.46 1.11 32.79
CA THR A 283 -7.98 -0.22 33.06
C THR A 283 -9.19 -0.48 32.17
N GLN A 284 -9.03 -1.39 31.21
CA GLN A 284 -10.17 -2.00 30.54
C GLN A 284 -10.68 -3.04 31.56
N PRO A 285 -11.91 -2.94 32.08
CA PRO A 285 -12.42 -3.93 33.01
C PRO A 285 -12.32 -5.31 32.35
N ALA A 286 -11.87 -6.29 33.13
CA ALA A 286 -11.90 -7.70 32.74
C ALA A 286 -13.29 -7.97 32.13
N ALA A 287 -13.32 -8.52 30.92
CA ALA A 287 -14.55 -9.07 30.39
C ALA A 287 -15.01 -10.14 31.40
N GLY A 288 -16.04 -9.80 32.16
CA GLY A 288 -16.57 -10.63 33.23
C GLY A 288 -17.13 -11.94 32.70
N ASP A 289 -16.89 -12.98 33.50
CA ASP A 289 -17.62 -14.23 33.74
C ASP A 289 -18.74 -14.63 32.77
#